data_AF-A0A1V4X9B9-F1
#
_entry.id   AF-A0A1V4X9B9-F1
#
_cell.length_a   1.000
_cell.length_b   1.000
_cell.length_c   1.000
_cell.angle_alpha   90.00
_cell.angle_beta   90.00
_cell.angle_gamma   90.00
#
_symmetry.space_group_name_H-M   'P 1'
#
loop_
_entity.id
_entity.type
_entity.pdbx_description
1 polymer ?
#
loop_
_entity_poly.entity_id
_entity_poly.type
_entity_poly.pdbx_seq_one_letter_code
_entity_poly.pdbx_strand_id
1 'polypeptide(L)'
;MARKPKVTDEQVEASREIYRIAREEADIEMAKLRSEMEAKGNQREAMGILKKIQHDRAYNDLIEAVVLYRVKENKAYKEGGLTWAEFCEACGYEVRTADNVINDLRPIFNRFSENVSTFLGIGFNKIRYLGKSLSENVSEIDDGALVIEGEKIPLTPEHKDEIEAAIEKLQDELRRQKEDSAAQKKAFERVQADTHKTVTKLEKELARRKGFLDNKDLSDEEAAFANKVAALKTAFDGYLLTIDPENIEELEPKREPSVRMRAEYIAALSYMKMQILKTYDIAEEMFGDCIMIPEKAPDFGAPGQDKGSE
;
A
#
# COMPACT_ATOMS: atom_id res chain seq x y z
N MET A 1 -30.67 -51.33 -23.75
CA MET A 1 -30.04 -50.11 -24.31
C MET A 1 -31.09 -49.00 -24.34
N ALA A 2 -30.98 -47.99 -23.48
CA ALA A 2 -31.93 -46.88 -23.46
C ALA A 2 -31.61 -45.92 -24.62
N ARG A 3 -32.62 -45.60 -25.45
CA ARG A 3 -32.49 -44.61 -26.54
C ARG A 3 -32.26 -43.23 -25.93
N LYS A 4 -31.15 -42.59 -26.28
CA LYS A 4 -30.91 -41.19 -25.91
C LYS A 4 -32.02 -40.31 -26.51
N PRO A 5 -32.63 -39.42 -25.71
CA PRO A 5 -33.64 -38.49 -26.23
C PRO A 5 -33.01 -37.58 -27.28
N LYS A 6 -33.69 -37.41 -28.42
CA LYS A 6 -33.29 -36.43 -29.44
C LYS A 6 -33.64 -35.05 -28.93
N VAL A 7 -32.65 -34.18 -28.80
CA VAL A 7 -32.85 -32.76 -28.54
C VAL A 7 -33.62 -32.17 -29.72
N THR A 8 -34.72 -31.47 -29.45
CA THR A 8 -35.53 -30.82 -30.47
C THR A 8 -34.95 -29.45 -30.83
N ASP A 9 -35.15 -28.98 -32.05
CA ASP A 9 -34.65 -27.65 -32.50
C ASP A 9 -35.15 -26.51 -31.60
N GLU A 10 -36.38 -26.64 -31.08
CA GLU A 10 -36.96 -25.70 -30.10
C GLU A 10 -36.17 -25.62 -28.78
N GLN A 11 -35.58 -26.73 -28.32
CA GLN A 11 -34.74 -26.74 -27.11
C GLN A 11 -33.39 -26.05 -27.36
N VAL A 12 -32.86 -26.16 -28.59
CA VAL A 12 -31.63 -25.47 -28.99
C VAL A 12 -31.86 -23.96 -29.10
N GLU A 13 -33.00 -23.55 -29.66
CA GLU A 13 -33.37 -22.14 -29.78
C GLU A 13 -33.63 -21.49 -28.41
N ALA A 14 -34.38 -22.17 -27.53
CA ALA A 14 -34.58 -21.71 -26.16
C ALA A 14 -33.26 -21.60 -25.38
N SER A 15 -32.34 -22.56 -25.55
CA SER A 15 -31.02 -22.50 -24.91
C SER A 15 -30.16 -21.33 -25.42
N ARG A 16 -30.25 -21.00 -26.72
CA ARG A 16 -29.54 -19.85 -27.30
C ARG A 16 -30.10 -18.54 -26.79
N GLU A 17 -31.42 -18.44 -26.66
CA GLU A 17 -32.08 -17.23 -26.13
C GLU A 17 -31.74 -17.01 -24.66
N ILE A 18 -31.76 -18.06 -23.83
CA ILE A 18 -31.33 -17.99 -22.42
C ILE A 18 -29.87 -17.54 -22.32
N TYR A 19 -28.99 -18.09 -23.17
CA TYR A 19 -27.58 -17.69 -23.17
C TYR A 19 -27.38 -16.24 -23.60
N ARG A 20 -28.17 -15.76 -24.57
CA ARG A 20 -28.14 -14.37 -25.01
C ARG A 20 -28.57 -13.42 -23.90
N ILE A 21 -29.71 -13.70 -23.24
CA ILE A 21 -30.22 -12.90 -22.13
C ILE A 21 -29.20 -12.88 -20.98
N ALA A 22 -28.67 -14.05 -20.59
CA ALA A 22 -27.66 -14.13 -19.53
C ALA A 22 -26.37 -13.35 -19.87
N ARG A 23 -25.97 -13.33 -21.14
CA ARG A 23 -24.82 -12.54 -21.60
C ARG A 23 -25.11 -11.04 -21.56
N GLU A 24 -26.30 -10.62 -22.02
CA GLU A 24 -26.73 -9.21 -21.97
C GLU A 24 -26.84 -8.71 -20.52
N GLU A 25 -27.41 -9.50 -19.62
CA GLU A 25 -27.47 -9.18 -18.18
C GLU A 25 -26.07 -9.07 -17.57
N ALA A 26 -25.17 -10.00 -17.87
CA ALA A 26 -23.78 -9.94 -17.41
C ALA A 26 -23.04 -8.71 -17.96
N ASP A 27 -23.25 -8.35 -19.23
CA ASP A 27 -22.64 -7.17 -19.84
C ASP A 27 -23.17 -5.87 -19.20
N ILE A 28 -24.47 -5.80 -18.87
CA ILE A 28 -25.09 -4.68 -18.15
C ILE A 28 -24.51 -4.56 -16.72
N GLU A 29 -24.41 -5.67 -16.01
CA GLU A 29 -23.86 -5.70 -14.65
C GLU A 29 -22.39 -5.29 -14.64
N MET A 30 -21.59 -5.81 -15.57
CA MET A 30 -20.18 -5.43 -15.73
C MET A 30 -20.02 -3.95 -16.09
N ALA A 31 -20.88 -3.40 -16.95
CA ALA A 31 -20.89 -1.97 -17.27
C ALA A 31 -21.22 -1.11 -16.05
N LYS A 32 -22.20 -1.55 -15.24
CA LYS A 32 -22.56 -0.87 -13.99
C LYS A 32 -21.41 -0.91 -12.97
N LEU A 33 -20.78 -2.07 -12.77
CA LEU A 33 -19.64 -2.22 -11.87
C LEU A 33 -18.46 -1.35 -12.31
N ARG A 34 -18.15 -1.29 -13.61
CA ARG A 34 -17.10 -0.39 -14.15
C ARG A 34 -17.41 1.07 -13.88
N SER A 35 -18.65 1.50 -14.11
CA SER A 35 -19.08 2.88 -13.85
C SER A 35 -19.00 3.23 -12.36
N GLU A 36 -19.42 2.31 -11.48
CA GLU A 36 -19.30 2.50 -10.03
C GLU A 36 -17.83 2.54 -9.57
N MET A 37 -16.96 1.70 -10.14
CA MET A 37 -15.52 1.72 -9.87
C MET A 37 -14.87 3.03 -10.31
N GLU A 38 -15.22 3.51 -11.50
CA GLU A 38 -14.73 4.79 -12.03
C GLU A 38 -15.20 5.97 -11.16
N ALA A 39 -16.47 5.99 -10.76
CA ALA A 39 -17.01 6.99 -9.85
C ALA A 39 -16.30 6.97 -8.48
N LYS A 40 -16.06 5.79 -7.90
CA LYS A 40 -15.29 5.63 -6.66
C LYS A 40 -13.84 6.09 -6.84
N GLY A 41 -13.23 5.82 -7.99
CA GLY A 41 -11.89 6.29 -8.36
C GLY A 41 -11.81 7.81 -8.36
N ASN A 42 -12.70 8.45 -9.11
CA ASN A 42 -12.79 9.92 -9.22
C ASN A 42 -13.04 10.59 -7.86
N GLN A 43 -13.90 9.99 -7.02
CA GLN A 43 -14.16 10.49 -5.68
C GLN A 43 -12.90 10.42 -4.80
N ARG A 44 -12.17 9.29 -4.83
CA ARG A 44 -10.92 9.13 -4.06
C ARG A 44 -9.85 10.13 -4.51
N GLU A 45 -9.70 10.35 -5.81
CA GLU A 45 -8.78 11.34 -6.35
C GLU A 45 -9.15 12.76 -5.90
N ALA A 46 -10.41 13.16 -6.04
CA ALA A 46 -10.90 14.47 -5.59
C ALA A 46 -10.67 14.68 -4.08
N MET A 47 -10.94 13.65 -3.26
CA MET A 47 -10.65 13.70 -1.82
C MET A 47 -9.15 13.86 -1.54
N GLY A 48 -8.29 13.19 -2.30
CA GLY A 48 -6.83 13.34 -2.20
C GLY A 48 -6.38 14.77 -2.50
N ILE A 49 -6.88 15.36 -3.59
CA ILE A 49 -6.59 16.75 -3.97
C ILE A 49 -7.05 17.73 -2.89
N LEU A 50 -8.28 17.57 -2.36
CA LEU A 50 -8.81 18.43 -1.30
C LEU A 50 -7.99 18.36 -0.01
N LYS A 51 -7.55 17.15 0.39
CA LYS A 51 -6.66 16.97 1.55
C LYS A 51 -5.32 17.68 1.35
N LYS A 52 -4.72 17.58 0.16
CA LYS A 52 -3.48 18.29 -0.17
C LYS A 52 -3.66 19.80 -0.06
N ILE A 53 -4.74 20.36 -0.64
CA ILE A 53 -5.03 21.80 -0.56
C ILE A 53 -5.16 22.26 0.89
N GLN A 54 -5.81 21.47 1.74
CA GLN A 54 -5.92 21.80 3.17
C GLN A 54 -4.57 21.78 3.89
N HIS A 55 -3.72 20.80 3.58
CA HIS A 55 -2.36 20.74 4.10
C HIS A 55 -1.53 21.96 3.65
N ASP A 56 -1.55 22.28 2.36
CA ASP A 56 -0.79 23.41 1.80
C ASP A 56 -1.24 24.75 2.41
N ARG A 57 -2.54 24.92 2.67
CA ARG A 57 -3.05 26.09 3.41
C ARG A 57 -2.48 26.18 4.82
N ALA A 58 -2.54 25.09 5.59
CA ALA A 58 -2.02 25.10 6.96
C ALA A 58 -0.48 25.29 7.01
N TYR A 59 0.24 24.79 6.01
CA TYR A 59 1.67 25.02 5.86
C TYR A 59 1.99 26.49 5.55
N ASN A 60 1.23 27.11 4.65
CA ASN A 60 1.37 28.54 4.34
C ASN A 60 1.04 29.42 5.55
N ASP A 61 -0.05 29.12 6.27
CA ASP A 61 -0.42 29.81 7.52
C ASP A 61 0.75 29.78 8.54
N LEU A 62 1.45 28.64 8.65
CA LEU A 62 2.62 28.50 9.52
C LEU A 62 3.82 29.31 9.04
N ILE A 63 4.13 29.28 7.74
CA ILE A 63 5.23 30.08 7.18
C ILE A 63 4.96 31.57 7.39
N GLU A 64 3.75 32.05 7.10
CA GLU A 64 3.35 33.44 7.29
C GLU A 64 3.56 33.87 8.73
N ALA A 65 3.09 33.07 9.69
CA ALA A 65 3.25 33.36 11.11
C ALA A 65 4.73 33.41 11.55
N VAL A 66 5.56 32.48 11.05
CA VAL A 66 7.01 32.46 11.34
C VAL A 66 7.73 33.66 10.72
N VAL A 67 7.35 34.08 9.51
CA VAL A 67 7.91 35.26 8.85
C VAL A 67 7.51 36.53 9.60
N LEU A 68 6.23 36.69 9.96
CA LEU A 68 5.75 37.81 10.78
C LEU A 68 6.49 37.90 12.11
N TYR A 69 6.67 36.77 12.80
CA TYR A 69 7.45 36.70 14.04
C TYR A 69 8.90 37.16 13.83
N ARG A 70 9.59 36.60 12.83
CA ARG A 70 10.98 36.97 12.54
C ARG A 70 11.14 38.45 12.22
N VAL A 71 10.27 39.01 11.36
CA VAL A 71 10.31 40.43 10.96
C VAL A 71 10.04 41.35 12.15
N LYS A 72 9.13 40.95 13.05
CA LYS A 72 8.84 41.72 14.27
C LYS A 72 10.01 41.70 15.25
N GLU A 73 10.60 40.52 15.46
CA GLU A 73 11.70 40.29 16.41
C GLU A 73 12.99 41.01 15.99
N ASN A 74 13.38 40.88 14.71
CA ASN A 74 14.57 41.52 14.18
C ASN A 74 14.36 43.00 13.79
N LYS A 75 13.10 43.48 13.84
CA LYS A 75 12.70 44.82 13.42
C LYS A 75 13.10 45.16 11.98
N ALA A 76 13.17 44.18 11.08
CA ALA A 76 13.58 44.37 9.68
C ALA A 76 12.71 45.38 8.93
N TYR A 77 11.45 45.56 9.34
CA TYR A 77 10.57 46.61 8.79
C TYR A 77 11.14 48.03 8.94
N LYS A 78 11.99 48.27 9.95
CA LYS A 78 12.64 49.57 10.14
C LYS A 78 13.73 49.87 9.10
N GLU A 79 14.34 48.83 8.52
CA GLU A 79 15.33 49.00 7.46
C GLU A 79 14.69 49.61 6.21
N GLY A 80 13.41 49.33 5.97
CA GLY A 80 12.59 49.96 4.93
C GLY A 80 11.97 51.30 5.33
N GLY A 81 12.26 51.83 6.52
CA GLY A 81 11.68 53.08 7.02
C GLY A 81 10.20 53.01 7.41
N LEU A 82 9.63 51.80 7.49
CA LEU A 82 8.24 51.59 7.88
C LEU A 82 8.11 51.46 9.40
N THR A 83 6.94 51.80 9.91
CA THR A 83 6.48 51.37 11.24
C THR A 83 5.89 49.96 11.16
N TRP A 84 5.76 49.28 12.31
CA TRP A 84 5.12 47.94 12.35
C TRP A 84 3.69 47.96 11.81
N ALA A 85 2.96 49.06 12.05
CA ALA A 85 1.59 49.22 11.58
C ALA A 85 1.52 49.31 10.05
N GLU A 86 2.36 50.13 9.44
CA GLU A 86 2.43 50.29 7.98
C GLU A 86 2.91 49.01 7.30
N PHE A 87 3.84 48.26 7.92
CA PHE A 87 4.26 46.96 7.41
C PHE A 87 3.11 45.93 7.43
N CYS A 88 2.38 45.82 8.54
CA CYS A 88 1.21 44.95 8.63
C CYS A 88 0.14 45.32 7.60
N GLU A 89 -0.15 46.61 7.44
CA GLU A 89 -1.10 47.11 6.44
C GLU A 89 -0.66 46.77 5.00
N ALA A 90 0.61 46.95 4.68
CA ALA A 90 1.17 46.58 3.38
C ALA A 90 1.09 45.07 3.09
N CYS A 91 1.16 44.24 4.13
CA CYS A 91 0.97 42.79 4.05
C CYS A 91 -0.51 42.36 4.13
N GLY A 92 -1.47 43.29 4.25
CA GLY A 92 -2.90 42.98 4.32
C GLY A 92 -3.38 42.48 5.69
N TYR A 93 -2.63 42.73 6.76
CA TYR A 93 -3.02 42.38 8.13
C TYR A 93 -3.39 43.61 8.95
N GLU A 94 -4.43 43.47 9.78
CA GLU A 94 -4.61 44.35 10.92
C GLU A 94 -3.51 44.08 11.97
N VAL A 95 -2.91 45.12 12.53
CA VAL A 95 -1.83 45.02 13.54
C VAL A 95 -2.19 44.07 14.68
N ARG A 96 -3.42 44.18 15.19
CA ARG A 96 -3.92 43.33 16.28
C ARG A 96 -3.97 41.85 15.87
N THR A 97 -4.35 41.58 14.62
CA THR A 97 -4.41 40.22 14.08
C THR A 97 -3.01 39.63 13.92
N ALA A 98 -2.06 40.37 13.36
CA ALA A 98 -0.66 39.95 13.26
C ALA A 98 -0.04 39.67 14.64
N ASP A 99 -0.33 40.54 15.62
CA ASP A 99 0.15 40.37 16.99
C ASP A 99 -0.46 39.13 17.67
N ASN A 100 -1.74 38.85 17.45
CA ASN A 100 -2.38 37.62 17.95
C ASN A 100 -1.77 36.36 17.32
N VAL A 101 -1.52 36.37 16.01
CA VAL A 101 -0.85 35.27 15.28
C VAL A 101 0.55 35.00 15.83
N ILE A 102 1.30 36.06 16.16
CA ILE A 102 2.63 35.94 16.75
C ILE A 102 2.58 35.43 18.19
N ASN A 103 1.67 35.96 19.00
CA ASN A 103 1.57 35.63 20.43
C ASN A 103 1.08 34.20 20.67
N ASP A 104 0.34 33.62 19.72
CA ASP A 104 -0.18 32.26 19.83
C ASP A 104 0.09 31.44 18.56
N LEU A 105 1.38 31.12 18.35
CA LEU A 105 1.80 30.17 17.30
C LEU A 105 1.32 28.74 17.56
N ARG A 106 0.91 28.42 18.79
CA ARG A 106 0.60 27.05 19.24
C ARG A 106 -0.63 26.47 18.52
N PRO A 107 -1.76 27.17 18.34
CA PRO A 107 -2.87 26.76 17.48
C PRO A 107 -2.47 26.47 16.04
N ILE A 108 -1.61 27.31 15.45
CA ILE A 108 -1.16 27.16 14.05
C ILE A 108 -0.29 25.90 13.93
N PHE A 109 0.64 25.71 14.87
CA PHE A 109 1.47 24.51 14.93
C PHE A 109 0.62 23.25 15.16
N ASN A 110 -0.38 23.29 16.04
CA ASN A 110 -1.28 22.18 16.29
C ASN A 110 -2.09 21.82 15.04
N ARG A 111 -2.65 22.82 14.35
CA ARG A 111 -3.43 22.62 13.11
C ARG A 111 -2.56 22.04 11.99
N PHE A 112 -1.34 22.54 11.83
CA PHE A 112 -0.36 21.96 10.91
C PHE A 112 -0.04 20.51 11.28
N SER A 113 0.23 20.24 12.56
CA SER A 113 0.57 18.91 13.07
C SER A 113 -0.54 17.88 12.86
N GLU A 114 -1.79 18.27 13.11
CA GLU A 114 -2.98 17.44 12.88
C GLU A 114 -3.18 17.14 11.39
N ASN A 115 -3.01 18.15 10.54
CA ASN A 115 -3.13 18.00 9.09
C ASN A 115 -2.02 17.12 8.51
N VAL A 116 -0.77 17.29 8.94
CA VAL A 116 0.36 16.42 8.55
C VAL A 116 0.11 14.98 8.99
N SER A 117 -0.36 14.78 10.23
CA SER A 117 -0.64 13.44 10.75
C SER A 117 -1.73 12.72 9.96
N THR A 118 -2.78 13.46 9.60
CA THR A 118 -3.91 12.96 8.81
C THR A 118 -3.51 12.69 7.36
N PHE A 119 -2.66 13.54 6.79
CA PHE A 119 -2.15 13.41 5.43
C PHE A 119 -1.21 12.21 5.29
N LEU A 120 -0.28 12.03 6.22
CA LEU A 120 0.72 10.96 6.18
C LEU A 120 0.21 9.64 6.77
N GLY A 121 -0.95 9.64 7.44
CA GLY A 121 -1.47 8.46 8.15
C GLY A 121 -0.60 8.03 9.34
N ILE A 122 0.27 8.93 9.81
CA ILE A 122 1.23 8.69 10.90
C ILE A 122 0.92 9.70 12.00
N GLY A 123 0.55 9.22 13.19
CA GLY A 123 0.29 10.09 14.33
C GLY A 123 1.52 10.92 14.74
N PHE A 124 1.31 12.21 15.00
CA PHE A 124 2.38 13.17 15.31
C PHE A 124 3.31 12.75 16.46
N ASN A 125 2.84 11.92 17.39
CA ASN A 125 3.70 11.32 18.42
C ASN A 125 4.93 10.65 17.82
N LYS A 126 4.81 9.95 16.68
CA LYS A 126 5.95 9.32 15.99
C LYS A 126 6.90 10.33 15.32
N ILE A 127 6.37 11.46 14.84
CA ILE A 127 7.17 12.56 14.25
C ILE A 127 7.89 13.36 15.35
N ARG A 128 7.24 13.60 16.47
CA ARG A 128 7.85 14.15 17.69
C ARG A 128 8.93 13.22 18.25
N TYR A 129 8.74 11.90 18.18
CA TYR A 129 9.79 10.94 18.53
C TYR A 129 10.98 10.97 17.57
N LEU A 130 10.79 11.27 16.27
CA LEU A 130 11.91 11.50 15.35
C LEU A 130 12.67 12.80 15.66
N GLY A 131 11.96 13.86 16.06
CA GLY A 131 12.58 15.11 16.51
C GLY A 131 13.25 15.00 17.89
N LYS A 132 12.67 14.23 18.81
CA LYS A 132 13.24 13.93 20.13
C LYS A 132 14.37 12.92 20.08
N SER A 133 14.33 11.93 19.21
CA SER A 133 15.46 11.01 19.02
C SER A 133 16.67 11.71 18.37
N LEU A 134 16.44 12.87 17.75
CA LEU A 134 17.50 13.80 17.32
C LEU A 134 17.98 14.73 18.46
N SER A 135 17.19 14.95 19.53
CA SER A 135 17.55 15.84 20.65
C SER A 135 17.99 15.10 21.93
N GLU A 136 17.61 13.83 22.13
CA GLU A 136 18.04 13.00 23.27
C GLU A 136 19.55 12.72 23.27
N ASN A 137 20.23 12.95 22.14
CA ASN A 137 21.68 12.82 22.00
C ASN A 137 22.41 14.16 21.88
N VAL A 138 21.73 15.30 22.05
CA VAL A 138 22.34 16.62 21.89
C VAL A 138 22.09 17.42 23.15
N SER A 139 23.19 17.75 23.82
CA SER A 139 23.29 18.60 25.00
C SER A 139 22.23 19.70 25.05
N GLU A 140 21.38 19.67 26.07
CA GLU A 140 20.43 20.75 26.36
C GLU A 140 21.09 21.73 27.35
N ILE A 141 20.99 23.03 27.06
CA ILE A 141 21.34 24.09 28.02
C ILE A 141 20.07 24.36 28.83
N ASP A 142 20.07 23.94 30.10
CA ASP A 142 18.97 24.09 31.04
C ASP A 142 19.43 24.91 32.24
N ASP A 143 18.78 26.06 32.47
CA ASP A 143 18.99 26.93 33.63
C ASP A 143 20.46 27.35 33.90
N GLY A 144 21.22 27.63 32.83
CA GLY A 144 22.62 28.04 32.95
C GLY A 144 23.61 26.89 33.21
N ALA A 145 23.15 25.65 33.07
CA ALA A 145 23.99 24.45 33.10
C ALA A 145 23.89 23.68 31.77
N LEU A 146 25.01 23.09 31.36
CA LEU A 146 25.09 22.15 30.26
C LEU A 146 24.68 20.77 30.77
N VAL A 147 23.61 20.20 30.22
CA VAL A 147 23.14 18.85 30.58
C VAL A 147 23.62 17.86 29.54
N ILE A 148 24.52 16.94 29.92
CA ILE A 148 25.04 15.85 29.06
C ILE A 148 24.80 14.54 29.80
N GLU A 149 24.07 13.60 29.18
CA GLU A 149 23.80 12.26 29.74
C GLU A 149 23.15 12.26 31.15
N GLY A 150 22.51 13.37 31.54
CA GLY A 150 21.90 13.56 32.86
C GLY A 150 22.81 14.22 33.90
N GLU A 151 24.07 14.49 33.58
CA GLU A 151 24.97 15.32 34.39
C GLU A 151 24.77 16.80 34.07
N LYS A 152 24.60 17.64 35.11
CA LYS A 152 24.45 19.10 34.97
C LYS A 152 25.80 19.76 35.28
N ILE A 153 26.45 20.32 34.26
CA ILE A 153 27.71 21.08 34.41
C ILE A 153 27.39 22.58 34.41
N PRO A 154 27.62 23.32 35.51
CA PRO A 154 27.39 24.76 35.55
C PRO A 154 28.25 25.51 34.52
N LEU A 155 27.69 26.48 33.81
CA LEU A 155 28.43 27.34 32.86
C LEU A 155 29.20 28.45 33.61
N THR A 156 30.00 28.09 34.61
CA THR A 156 30.87 29.04 35.33
C THR A 156 32.33 28.91 34.87
N PRO A 157 33.14 29.99 34.99
CA PRO A 157 34.54 29.97 34.57
C PRO A 157 35.39 28.90 35.28
N GLU A 158 34.98 28.46 36.47
CA GLU A 158 35.68 27.41 37.23
C GLU A 158 35.52 26.00 36.62
N HIS A 159 34.48 25.77 35.80
CA HIS A 159 34.17 24.45 35.22
C HIS A 159 34.56 24.37 33.73
N LYS A 160 35.39 25.31 33.26
CA LYS A 160 35.80 25.41 31.86
C LYS A 160 36.47 24.14 31.34
N ASP A 161 37.39 23.57 32.13
CA ASP A 161 38.13 22.36 31.74
C ASP A 161 37.21 21.13 31.66
N GLU A 162 36.18 21.05 32.51
CA GLU A 162 35.16 20.00 32.47
C GLU A 162 34.25 20.12 31.24
N ILE A 163 33.88 21.35 30.87
CA ILE A 163 33.10 21.63 29.66
C ILE A 163 33.91 21.28 28.40
N GLU A 164 35.19 21.64 28.35
CA GLU A 164 36.08 21.30 27.22
C GLU A 164 36.23 19.78 27.08
N ALA A 165 36.48 19.06 28.18
CA ALA A 165 36.56 17.60 28.17
C ALA A 165 35.25 16.91 27.72
N ALA A 166 34.10 17.44 28.15
CA ALA A 166 32.79 16.92 27.75
C ALA A 166 32.52 17.15 26.24
N ILE A 167 32.92 18.31 25.70
CA ILE A 167 32.82 18.61 24.27
C ILE A 167 33.73 17.68 23.45
N GLU A 168 34.97 17.44 23.88
CA GLU A 168 35.88 16.51 23.20
C GLU A 168 35.32 15.09 23.17
N LYS A 169 34.80 14.60 24.30
CA LYS A 169 34.13 13.28 24.38
C LYS A 169 32.95 13.19 23.41
N LEU A 170 32.12 14.23 23.33
CA LEU A 170 30.99 14.28 22.39
C LEU A 170 31.46 14.30 20.93
N GLN A 171 32.52 15.04 20.60
CA GLN A 171 33.06 15.08 19.25
C GLN A 171 33.62 13.73 18.81
N ASP A 172 34.35 13.03 19.68
CA ASP A 172 34.89 11.71 19.40
C ASP A 172 33.78 10.65 19.25
N GLU A 173 32.75 10.68 20.11
CA GLU A 173 31.59 9.78 20.00
C GLU A 173 30.83 10.02 18.69
N LEU A 174 30.61 11.28 18.31
CA LEU A 174 29.94 11.64 17.06
C LEU A 174 30.78 11.24 15.84
N ARG A 175 32.12 11.30 15.92
CA ARG A 175 33.01 10.77 14.88
C ARG A 175 32.87 9.26 14.75
N ARG A 176 32.89 8.54 15.88
CA ARG A 176 32.73 7.08 15.91
C ARG A 176 31.37 6.64 15.37
N GLN A 177 30.28 7.29 15.75
CA GLN A 177 28.95 6.99 15.23
C GLN A 177 28.84 7.24 13.73
N LYS A 178 29.49 8.28 13.20
CA LYS A 178 29.56 8.53 11.75
C LYS A 178 30.31 7.42 11.03
N GLU A 179 31.44 6.98 11.57
CA GLU A 179 32.23 5.88 11.02
C GLU A 179 31.45 4.56 11.04
N ASP A 180 30.79 4.23 12.15
CA ASP A 180 29.96 3.03 12.30
C ASP A 180 28.74 3.08 11.36
N SER A 181 28.05 4.21 11.27
CA SER A 181 26.92 4.40 10.35
C SER A 181 27.35 4.28 8.88
N ALA A 182 28.51 4.85 8.52
CA ALA A 182 29.07 4.71 7.18
C ALA A 182 29.46 3.26 6.86
N ALA A 183 30.03 2.54 7.83
CA ALA A 183 30.35 1.12 7.69
C ALA A 183 29.10 0.25 7.52
N GLN A 184 28.06 0.49 8.32
CA GLN A 184 26.76 -0.18 8.21
C GLN A 184 26.09 0.09 6.87
N LYS A 185 26.07 1.35 6.42
CA LYS A 185 25.52 1.72 5.11
C LYS A 185 26.23 0.98 3.97
N LYS A 186 27.57 0.94 4.02
CA LYS A 186 28.38 0.21 3.02
C LYS A 186 28.14 -1.30 3.06
N ALA A 187 27.93 -1.88 4.24
CA ALA A 187 27.56 -3.30 4.37
C ALA A 187 26.17 -3.57 3.79
N PHE A 188 25.20 -2.70 4.07
CA PHE A 188 23.85 -2.80 3.53
C PHE A 188 23.81 -2.67 2.01
N GLU A 189 24.54 -1.70 1.43
CA GLU A 189 24.67 -1.54 -0.03
C GLU A 189 25.25 -2.78 -0.71
N ARG A 190 26.22 -3.46 -0.07
CA ARG A 190 26.76 -4.73 -0.59
C ARG A 190 25.72 -5.85 -0.59
N VAL A 191 25.01 -6.04 0.52
CA VAL A 191 23.95 -7.05 0.63
C VAL A 191 22.83 -6.79 -0.37
N GLN A 192 22.45 -5.52 -0.55
CA GLN A 192 21.44 -5.12 -1.53
C GLN A 192 21.88 -5.43 -2.97
N ALA A 193 23.13 -5.10 -3.33
CA ALA A 193 23.68 -5.39 -4.64
C ALA A 193 23.72 -6.92 -4.93
N ASP A 194 24.12 -7.73 -3.95
CA ASP A 194 24.17 -9.19 -4.12
C ASP A 194 22.78 -9.83 -4.16
N THR A 195 21.82 -9.29 -3.38
CA THR A 195 20.41 -9.67 -3.47
C THR A 195 19.85 -9.36 -4.85
N HIS A 196 20.12 -8.17 -5.39
CA HIS A 196 19.62 -7.76 -6.69
C HIS A 196 20.20 -8.62 -7.84
N LYS A 197 21.49 -8.98 -7.77
CA LYS A 197 22.11 -9.95 -8.71
C LYS A 197 21.42 -11.32 -8.63
N THR A 198 21.12 -11.78 -7.42
CA THR A 198 20.47 -13.09 -7.21
C THR A 198 19.05 -13.09 -7.77
N VAL A 199 18.27 -12.05 -7.49
CA VAL A 199 16.92 -11.86 -8.06
C VAL A 199 16.97 -11.84 -9.59
N THR A 200 17.86 -11.04 -10.17
CA THR A 200 18.02 -10.96 -11.64
C THR A 200 18.39 -12.32 -12.25
N LYS A 201 19.22 -13.13 -11.57
CA LYS A 201 19.57 -14.48 -12.01
C LYS A 201 18.35 -15.41 -11.97
N LEU A 202 17.60 -15.39 -10.88
CA LEU A 202 16.39 -16.20 -10.71
C LEU A 202 15.30 -15.82 -11.72
N GLU A 203 15.11 -14.53 -12.01
CA GLU A 203 14.19 -14.06 -13.05
C GLU A 203 14.57 -14.59 -14.44
N LYS A 204 15.86 -14.56 -14.79
CA LYS A 204 16.35 -15.13 -16.06
C LYS A 204 16.17 -16.65 -16.12
N GLU A 205 16.42 -17.36 -15.02
CA GLU A 205 16.19 -18.81 -14.95
C GLU A 205 14.70 -19.14 -15.07
N LEU A 206 13.82 -18.37 -14.43
CA LEU A 206 12.37 -18.50 -14.60
C LEU A 206 11.92 -18.23 -16.03
N ALA A 207 12.42 -17.18 -16.67
CA ALA A 207 12.10 -16.86 -18.06
C ALA A 207 12.58 -17.96 -19.02
N ARG A 208 13.79 -18.51 -18.80
CA ARG A 208 14.29 -19.65 -19.58
C ARG A 208 13.47 -20.91 -19.37
N ARG A 209 13.07 -21.22 -18.14
CA ARG A 209 12.23 -22.38 -17.83
C ARG A 209 10.82 -22.23 -18.40
N LYS A 210 10.22 -21.04 -18.32
CA LYS A 210 8.93 -20.74 -18.98
C LYS A 210 9.04 -20.91 -20.49
N GLY A 211 10.01 -20.27 -21.14
CA GLY A 211 10.21 -20.42 -22.57
C GLY A 211 10.54 -21.85 -23.03
N PHE A 212 11.18 -22.66 -22.17
CA PHE A 212 11.41 -24.08 -22.47
C PHE A 212 10.14 -24.93 -22.32
N LEU A 213 9.26 -24.60 -21.38
CA LEU A 213 7.98 -25.26 -21.19
C LEU A 213 6.97 -24.86 -22.30
N ASP A 214 6.99 -23.60 -22.73
CA ASP A 214 6.12 -23.11 -23.81
C ASP A 214 6.51 -23.68 -25.19
N ASN A 215 7.75 -24.15 -25.36
CA ASN A 215 8.27 -24.72 -26.62
C ASN A 215 8.31 -26.25 -26.66
N LYS A 216 7.86 -26.94 -25.61
CA LYS A 216 7.77 -28.42 -25.62
C LYS A 216 6.36 -28.85 -26.01
N ASP A 217 6.22 -29.22 -27.28
CA ASP A 217 5.27 -30.21 -27.82
C ASP A 217 3.78 -30.08 -27.42
N LEU A 218 3.28 -28.88 -27.14
CA LEU A 218 1.83 -28.65 -27.08
C LEU A 218 1.33 -28.38 -28.50
N SER A 219 0.37 -29.17 -28.96
CA SER A 219 -0.39 -28.81 -30.15
C SER A 219 -1.10 -27.46 -29.96
N ASP A 220 -1.40 -26.76 -31.05
CA ASP A 220 -2.11 -25.46 -30.99
C ASP A 220 -3.43 -25.57 -30.19
N GLU A 221 -4.10 -26.72 -30.26
CA GLU A 221 -5.32 -27.01 -29.50
C GLU A 221 -5.08 -27.14 -28.00
N GLU A 222 -4.03 -27.86 -27.58
CA GLU A 222 -3.67 -28.01 -26.17
C GLU A 222 -3.19 -26.68 -25.57
N ALA A 223 -2.43 -25.89 -26.34
CA ALA A 223 -2.01 -24.55 -25.94
C ALA A 223 -3.22 -23.63 -25.75
N ALA A 224 -4.20 -23.66 -26.66
CA ALA A 224 -5.44 -22.89 -26.53
C ALA A 224 -6.27 -23.32 -25.31
N PHE A 225 -6.36 -24.63 -25.05
CA PHE A 225 -7.05 -25.15 -23.86
C PHE A 225 -6.33 -24.75 -22.56
N ALA A 226 -5.02 -24.91 -22.49
CA ALA A 226 -4.21 -24.51 -21.34
C ALA A 226 -4.36 -23.02 -21.04
N ASN A 227 -4.36 -22.17 -22.07
CA ASN A 227 -4.61 -20.73 -21.92
C ASN A 227 -6.03 -20.44 -21.39
N LYS A 228 -7.05 -21.17 -21.85
CA LYS A 228 -8.42 -21.05 -21.34
C LYS A 228 -8.52 -21.44 -19.87
N VAL A 229 -7.88 -22.53 -19.45
CA VAL A 229 -7.83 -22.96 -18.05
C VAL A 229 -7.06 -21.96 -17.19
N ALA A 230 -5.94 -21.43 -17.68
CA ALA A 230 -5.17 -20.39 -17.00
C ALA A 230 -6.01 -19.11 -16.80
N ALA A 231 -6.74 -18.67 -17.84
CA ALA A 231 -7.64 -17.53 -17.73
C ALA A 231 -8.78 -17.76 -16.74
N LEU A 232 -9.37 -18.98 -16.72
CA LEU A 232 -10.40 -19.35 -15.75
C LEU A 232 -9.85 -19.29 -14.31
N LYS A 233 -8.62 -19.79 -14.09
CA LYS A 233 -7.95 -19.72 -12.79
C LYS A 233 -7.77 -18.27 -12.34
N THR A 234 -7.25 -17.40 -13.22
CA THR A 234 -7.09 -15.98 -12.90
C THR A 234 -8.42 -15.29 -12.58
N ALA A 235 -9.48 -15.60 -13.33
CA ALA A 235 -10.82 -15.08 -13.05
C ALA A 235 -11.35 -15.56 -11.69
N PHE A 236 -11.14 -16.83 -11.37
CA PHE A 236 -11.50 -17.41 -10.08
C PHE A 236 -10.72 -16.79 -8.92
N ASP A 237 -9.40 -16.61 -9.06
CA ASP A 237 -8.57 -15.93 -8.07
C ASP A 237 -9.05 -14.48 -7.83
N GLY A 238 -9.39 -13.77 -8.91
CA GLY A 238 -9.98 -12.43 -8.83
C GLY A 238 -11.31 -12.43 -8.08
N TYR A 239 -12.19 -13.39 -8.37
CA TYR A 239 -13.45 -13.55 -7.66
C TYR A 239 -13.24 -13.88 -6.17
N LEU A 240 -12.29 -14.76 -5.84
CA LEU A 240 -11.93 -15.08 -4.45
C LEU A 240 -11.48 -13.85 -3.67
N LEU A 241 -10.72 -12.94 -4.28
CA LEU A 241 -10.34 -11.67 -3.64
C LEU A 241 -11.54 -10.79 -3.31
N THR A 242 -12.59 -10.80 -4.15
CA THR A 242 -13.80 -9.99 -3.89
C THR A 242 -14.64 -10.52 -2.74
N ILE A 243 -14.63 -11.84 -2.52
CA ILE A 243 -15.35 -12.48 -1.43
C ILE A 243 -14.49 -12.67 -0.19
N ASP A 244 -13.22 -12.24 -0.22
CA ASP A 244 -12.32 -12.32 0.93
C ASP A 244 -12.89 -11.50 2.09
N PRO A 245 -13.03 -12.08 3.29
CA PRO A 245 -13.59 -11.36 4.43
C PRO A 245 -12.78 -10.11 4.82
N GLU A 246 -11.50 -10.03 4.47
CA GLU A 246 -10.67 -8.83 4.68
C GLU A 246 -10.99 -7.70 3.70
N ASN A 247 -11.58 -8.01 2.54
CA ASN A 247 -11.91 -7.04 1.50
C ASN A 247 -13.39 -6.62 1.51
N ILE A 248 -14.24 -7.28 2.30
CA ILE A 248 -15.66 -6.94 2.47
C ILE A 248 -15.81 -6.00 3.66
N GLU A 249 -16.09 -4.72 3.38
CA GLU A 249 -16.20 -3.64 4.38
C GLU A 249 -17.20 -3.97 5.49
N GLU A 250 -18.30 -4.65 5.15
CA GLU A 250 -19.37 -5.05 6.06
C GLU A 250 -19.00 -6.20 7.00
N LEU A 251 -17.93 -6.96 6.69
CA LEU A 251 -17.43 -8.07 7.50
C LEU A 251 -16.19 -7.71 8.31
N GLU A 252 -15.71 -6.47 8.22
CA GLU A 252 -14.56 -6.02 9.00
C GLU A 252 -14.77 -6.25 10.51
N PRO A 253 -13.74 -6.72 11.25
CA PRO A 253 -13.84 -6.99 12.69
C PRO A 253 -14.32 -5.80 13.52
N LYS A 254 -14.10 -4.58 13.04
CA LYS A 254 -14.47 -3.32 13.71
C LYS A 254 -15.96 -2.98 13.60
N ARG A 255 -16.71 -3.62 12.69
CA ARG A 255 -18.12 -3.29 12.40
C ARG A 255 -19.13 -4.25 13.01
N GLU A 256 -18.68 -5.26 13.77
CA GLU A 256 -19.53 -6.28 14.40
C GLU A 256 -20.67 -6.77 13.47
N PRO A 257 -20.36 -7.56 12.42
CA PRO A 257 -21.35 -8.00 11.45
C PRO A 257 -22.51 -8.72 12.13
N SER A 258 -23.73 -8.56 11.62
CA SER A 258 -24.90 -9.23 12.20
C SER A 258 -24.78 -10.76 12.09
N VAL A 259 -25.45 -11.48 13.00
CA VAL A 259 -25.49 -12.96 12.97
C VAL A 259 -25.99 -13.47 11.62
N ARG A 260 -26.99 -12.79 11.04
CA ARG A 260 -27.56 -13.14 9.73
C ARG A 260 -26.54 -12.95 8.60
N MET A 261 -25.80 -11.83 8.57
CA MET A 261 -24.78 -11.58 7.54
C MET A 261 -23.68 -12.63 7.56
N ARG A 262 -23.20 -12.99 8.76
CA ARG A 262 -22.21 -14.08 8.91
C ARG A 262 -22.77 -15.42 8.41
N ALA A 263 -24.01 -15.74 8.75
CA ALA A 263 -24.64 -16.99 8.35
C ALA A 263 -24.81 -17.08 6.82
N GLU A 264 -25.30 -16.02 6.17
CA GLU A 264 -25.46 -15.96 4.71
C GLU A 264 -24.11 -16.07 4.00
N TYR A 265 -23.10 -15.34 4.48
CA TYR A 265 -21.74 -15.40 3.91
C TYR A 265 -21.14 -16.81 4.01
N ILE A 266 -21.20 -17.44 5.18
CA ILE A 266 -20.71 -18.80 5.39
C ILE A 266 -21.51 -19.81 4.54
N ALA A 267 -22.82 -19.64 4.41
CA ALA A 267 -23.66 -20.48 3.57
C ALA A 267 -23.26 -20.38 2.08
N ALA A 268 -23.01 -19.17 1.59
CA ALA A 268 -22.54 -18.95 0.23
C ALA A 268 -21.17 -19.60 -0.03
N LEU A 269 -20.20 -19.42 0.88
CA LEU A 269 -18.89 -20.10 0.79
C LEU A 269 -19.02 -21.62 0.80
N SER A 270 -19.90 -22.16 1.66
CA SER A 270 -20.15 -23.59 1.76
C SER A 270 -20.74 -24.16 0.48
N TYR A 271 -21.69 -23.43 -0.13
CA TYR A 271 -22.27 -23.80 -1.42
C TYR A 271 -21.21 -23.81 -2.53
N MET A 272 -20.38 -22.75 -2.63
CA MET A 272 -19.31 -22.67 -3.61
C MET A 272 -18.30 -23.82 -3.45
N LYS A 273 -17.88 -24.10 -2.21
CA LYS A 273 -17.02 -25.25 -1.90
C LYS A 273 -17.62 -26.56 -2.41
N MET A 274 -18.90 -26.80 -2.14
CA MET A 274 -19.59 -28.03 -2.55
C MET A 274 -19.63 -28.16 -4.08
N GLN A 275 -19.91 -27.08 -4.82
CA GLN A 275 -19.93 -27.12 -6.29
C GLN A 275 -18.55 -27.39 -6.87
N ILE A 276 -17.50 -26.77 -6.31
CA ILE A 276 -16.11 -27.00 -6.73
C ILE A 276 -15.72 -28.45 -6.49
N LEU A 277 -15.99 -28.99 -5.29
CA LEU A 277 -15.70 -30.40 -4.97
C LEU A 277 -16.44 -31.36 -5.88
N LYS A 278 -17.74 -31.15 -6.10
CA LYS A 278 -18.52 -31.97 -7.03
C LYS A 278 -17.96 -31.94 -8.45
N THR A 279 -17.54 -30.77 -8.93
CA THR A 279 -16.95 -30.62 -10.26
C THR A 279 -15.58 -31.30 -10.34
N TYR A 280 -14.79 -31.22 -9.26
CA TYR A 280 -13.54 -31.93 -9.12
C TYR A 280 -13.75 -33.44 -9.16
N ASP A 281 -14.69 -33.99 -8.38
CA ASP A 281 -14.98 -35.42 -8.34
C ASP A 281 -15.39 -35.95 -9.74
N ILE A 282 -16.23 -35.19 -10.46
CA ILE A 282 -16.61 -35.53 -11.84
C ILE A 282 -15.38 -35.51 -12.77
N ALA A 283 -14.52 -34.50 -12.63
CA ALA A 283 -13.30 -34.41 -13.45
C ALA A 283 -12.32 -35.55 -13.13
N GLU A 284 -12.16 -35.92 -11.86
CA GLU A 284 -11.32 -37.03 -11.42
C GLU A 284 -11.87 -38.38 -11.92
N GLU A 285 -13.19 -38.58 -11.88
CA GLU A 285 -13.83 -39.77 -12.46
C GLU A 285 -13.63 -39.85 -13.98
N MET A 286 -13.69 -38.71 -14.68
CA MET A 286 -13.56 -38.65 -16.14
C MET A 286 -12.11 -38.74 -16.64
N PHE A 287 -11.16 -38.12 -15.92
CA PHE A 287 -9.80 -37.88 -16.40
C PHE A 287 -8.71 -38.49 -15.52
N GLY A 288 -9.07 -39.05 -14.37
CA GLY A 288 -8.14 -39.61 -13.38
C GLY A 288 -7.59 -38.58 -12.38
N ASP A 289 -6.79 -39.07 -11.44
CA ASP A 289 -6.17 -38.26 -10.38
C ASP A 289 -5.14 -37.28 -10.98
N CYS A 290 -5.09 -36.05 -10.44
CA CYS A 290 -4.18 -34.98 -10.87
C CYS A 290 -2.69 -35.29 -10.61
N ILE A 291 -2.37 -36.35 -9.84
CA ILE A 291 -0.99 -36.85 -9.63
C ILE A 291 -0.51 -37.67 -10.85
N MET A 292 -0.85 -37.23 -12.06
CA MET A 292 -0.20 -37.72 -13.27
C MET A 292 1.10 -36.93 -13.43
N ILE A 293 2.22 -37.49 -12.95
CA ILE A 293 3.53 -37.11 -13.49
C ILE A 293 3.41 -37.37 -15.00
N PRO A 294 3.55 -36.37 -15.90
CA PRO A 294 3.32 -36.56 -17.33
C PRO A 294 4.11 -37.74 -17.91
N GLU A 295 5.27 -38.03 -17.33
CA GLU A 295 6.17 -39.14 -17.70
C GLU A 295 5.69 -40.54 -17.26
N LYS A 296 4.62 -40.64 -16.45
CA LYS A 296 4.06 -41.91 -15.94
C LYS A 296 2.59 -42.13 -16.31
N ALA A 297 1.97 -41.20 -17.03
CA ALA A 297 0.62 -41.41 -17.53
C ALA A 297 0.62 -42.61 -18.48
N PRO A 298 -0.21 -43.64 -18.28
CA PRO A 298 -0.37 -44.70 -19.28
C PRO A 298 -0.81 -44.05 -20.59
N ASP A 299 -0.19 -44.44 -21.71
CA ASP A 299 -0.59 -44.03 -23.05
C ASP A 299 -2.10 -44.29 -23.19
N PHE A 300 -2.90 -43.23 -23.14
CA PHE A 300 -4.32 -43.30 -23.44
C PHE A 300 -4.43 -43.52 -24.94
N GLY A 301 -4.35 -44.80 -25.33
CA GLY A 301 -4.41 -45.25 -26.71
C GLY A 301 -5.63 -44.63 -27.41
N ALA A 302 -5.37 -44.04 -28.57
CA ALA A 302 -6.41 -43.50 -29.43
C ALA A 302 -7.56 -44.52 -29.58
N PRO A 303 -8.82 -44.12 -29.34
CA PRO A 303 -9.94 -45.03 -29.45
C PRO A 303 -10.17 -45.36 -30.93
N GLY A 304 -9.66 -46.51 -31.37
CA GLY A 304 -9.95 -47.03 -32.71
C GLY A 304 -8.76 -47.63 -33.45
N GLN A 305 -8.10 -48.63 -32.87
CA GLN A 305 -7.50 -49.69 -33.69
C GLN A 305 -8.04 -51.03 -33.18
N ASP A 306 -9.23 -51.34 -33.68
CA ASP A 306 -9.80 -52.68 -33.70
C ASP A 306 -8.81 -53.55 -34.50
N LYS A 307 -7.87 -54.19 -33.79
CA LYS A 307 -7.01 -55.21 -34.38
C LYS A 307 -7.91 -56.41 -34.65
N GLY A 308 -8.41 -56.47 -35.88
CA GLY A 308 -9.08 -57.64 -36.42
C GLY A 308 -8.22 -58.88 -36.17
N SER A 309 -8.75 -59.77 -35.34
CA SER A 309 -8.23 -61.10 -35.10
C SER A 309 -8.53 -61.96 -36.34
N GLU A 310 -7.50 -62.37 -37.07
CA GLU A 310 -7.48 -63.66 -37.78
C GLU A 310 -6.97 -64.75 -36.83
#